data_AF-A0A938BHQ1-F1
#
_entry.id   AF-A0A938BHQ1-F1
#
_cell.length_a   1.000
_cell.length_b   1.000
_cell.length_c   1.000
_cell.angle_alpha   90.00
_cell.angle_beta   90.00
_cell.angle_gamma   90.00
#
_symmetry.space_group_name_H-M   'P 1'
#
loop_
_entity.id
_entity.type
_entity.pdbx_description
1 polymer ?
#
loop_
_entity_poly.entity_id
_entity_poly.type
_entity_poly.pdbx_seq_one_letter_code
_entity_poly.pdbx_strand_id
1 'polypeptide(L)'
;MRGLYDLSGVPLESFAFDKPYMVVGVIGCVFWAIAYVLAIRMNHVQKTYSLPAAAVCLNIGWETLTAFVFPDPLPLFQWFFVAWFLLDVVIVYQLFRFGPGEQPDPEVARRFHAFLAGGILLGLVGQWAFVAQYRDAFGFVAGFFINVLMSASFIFFYFARRHTLRGISAGIAWTKMLGTMCTGYEAYFLLRVIDPSLQGRIAFFEFLWVAIALLDLYYVYLVTARPGAGTPASAAPEARSA
;
A
#
# COMPACT_ATOMS: atom_id res chain seq x y z
N MET A 1 -7.86 29.75 7.18
CA MET A 1 -8.10 28.52 6.39
C MET A 1 -9.40 27.94 6.90
N ARG A 2 -10.50 27.96 6.11
CA ARG A 2 -11.65 27.10 6.42
C ARG A 2 -11.11 25.67 6.42
N GLY A 3 -11.38 24.89 7.47
CA GLY A 3 -10.90 23.51 7.54
C GLY A 3 -11.30 22.79 6.25
N LEU A 4 -10.39 22.02 5.64
CA LEU A 4 -10.72 21.21 4.47
C LEU A 4 -11.91 20.27 4.74
N TYR A 5 -12.23 20.04 6.01
CA TYR A 5 -13.34 19.28 6.52
C TYR A 5 -14.48 20.22 6.93
N ASP A 6 -15.57 20.24 6.18
CA ASP A 6 -16.85 20.71 6.70
C ASP A 6 -17.64 19.51 7.24
N LEU A 7 -17.39 19.18 8.51
CA LEU A 7 -18.11 18.12 9.22
C LEU A 7 -19.32 18.65 9.97
N SER A 8 -19.73 19.91 9.75
CA SER A 8 -20.78 20.56 10.54
C SER A 8 -22.16 19.89 10.41
N GLY A 9 -22.35 19.00 9.43
CA GLY A 9 -23.53 18.17 9.25
C GLY A 9 -23.34 16.66 9.47
N VAL A 10 -22.15 16.21 9.88
CA VAL A 10 -21.84 14.78 10.07
C VAL A 10 -22.14 14.39 11.53
N PRO A 11 -23.05 13.44 11.79
CA PRO A 11 -23.36 13.03 13.16
C PRO A 11 -22.13 12.42 13.84
N LEU A 12 -21.75 12.94 15.02
CA LEU A 12 -20.56 12.49 15.74
C LEU A 12 -20.63 10.99 16.10
N GLU A 13 -21.82 10.42 16.30
CA GLU A 13 -21.99 8.98 16.55
C GLU A 13 -21.54 8.10 15.37
N SER A 14 -21.36 8.68 14.18
CA SER A 14 -20.84 7.97 13.00
C SER A 14 -19.37 7.58 13.15
N PHE A 15 -18.67 8.17 14.14
CA PHE A 15 -17.27 7.87 14.43
C PHE A 15 -17.10 7.05 15.72
N ALA A 16 -18.19 6.59 16.32
CA ALA A 16 -18.14 5.87 17.58
C ALA A 16 -17.70 4.41 17.38
N PHE A 17 -16.89 3.89 18.32
CA PHE A 17 -16.34 2.53 18.26
C PHE A 17 -17.35 1.42 18.59
N ASP A 18 -18.60 1.76 18.92
CA ASP A 18 -19.72 0.81 18.93
C ASP A 18 -20.13 0.39 17.51
N LYS A 19 -19.74 1.18 16.48
CA LYS A 19 -19.99 0.86 15.08
C LYS A 19 -19.01 -0.20 14.57
N PRO A 20 -19.49 -1.30 13.97
CA PRO A 20 -18.63 -2.36 13.46
C PRO A 20 -17.59 -1.87 12.45
N TYR A 21 -17.94 -0.90 11.58
CA TYR A 21 -17.03 -0.40 10.55
C TYR A 21 -15.83 0.37 11.11
N MET A 22 -15.96 1.03 12.27
CA MET A 22 -14.84 1.69 12.94
C MET A 22 -13.85 0.66 13.51
N VAL A 23 -14.36 -0.40 14.13
CA VAL A 23 -13.54 -1.49 14.68
C VAL A 23 -12.82 -2.26 13.56
N VAL A 24 -13.55 -2.58 12.48
CA VAL A 24 -12.98 -3.22 11.29
C VAL A 24 -11.93 -2.32 10.64
N GLY A 25 -12.17 -1.00 10.58
CA GLY A 25 -11.20 0.00 10.13
C GLY A 25 -9.87 -0.08 10.87
N VAL A 26 -9.91 -0.07 12.21
CA VAL A 26 -8.71 -0.23 13.07
C VAL A 26 -7.99 -1.55 12.81
N ILE A 27 -8.72 -2.66 12.67
CA ILE A 27 -8.12 -3.96 12.32
C ILE A 27 -7.41 -3.88 10.98
N GLY A 28 -8.02 -3.21 9.99
CA GLY A 28 -7.39 -2.93 8.72
C GLY A 28 -6.12 -2.11 8.85
N CYS A 29 -6.14 -1.11 9.75
CA CYS A 29 -4.99 -0.27 10.01
C CYS A 29 -3.79 -1.09 10.53
N VAL A 30 -4.08 -1.98 11.48
CA VAL A 30 -3.10 -2.90 12.06
C VAL A 30 -2.55 -3.88 11.01
N PHE A 31 -3.39 -4.43 10.14
CA PHE A 31 -2.93 -5.35 9.09
C PHE A 31 -1.94 -4.70 8.11
N TRP A 32 -2.17 -3.44 7.72
CA TRP A 32 -1.21 -2.68 6.92
C TRP A 32 0.09 -2.41 7.66
N ALA A 33 0.03 -2.07 8.96
CA ALA A 33 1.24 -1.92 9.78
C ALA A 33 2.04 -3.24 9.84
N ILE A 34 1.35 -4.39 9.98
CA ILE A 34 1.99 -5.71 9.91
C ILE A 34 2.64 -5.94 8.54
N ALA A 35 1.95 -5.59 7.44
CA ALA A 35 2.49 -5.72 6.08
C ALA A 35 3.81 -4.94 5.92
N TYR A 36 3.87 -3.71 6.43
CA TYR A 36 5.08 -2.89 6.42
C TYR A 36 6.20 -3.46 7.30
N VAL A 37 5.89 -3.93 8.51
CA VAL A 37 6.90 -4.55 9.38
C VAL A 37 7.48 -5.82 8.73
N LEU A 38 6.63 -6.65 8.12
CA LEU A 38 7.06 -7.83 7.37
C LEU A 38 7.93 -7.45 6.17
N ALA A 39 7.57 -6.39 5.45
CA ALA A 39 8.34 -5.85 4.34
C ALA A 39 9.71 -5.33 4.76
N ILE A 40 9.76 -4.53 5.83
CA ILE A 40 11.01 -4.00 6.39
C ILE A 40 11.93 -5.15 6.80
N ARG A 41 11.41 -6.16 7.50
CA ARG A 41 12.17 -7.35 7.89
C ARG A 41 12.68 -8.10 6.66
N MET A 42 11.83 -8.33 5.67
CA MET A 42 12.17 -9.03 4.43
C MET A 42 13.30 -8.31 3.68
N ASN A 43 13.15 -7.00 3.49
CA ASN A 43 14.10 -6.15 2.80
C ASN A 43 15.47 -6.18 3.50
N HIS A 44 15.47 -6.12 4.83
CA HIS A 44 16.69 -6.18 5.61
C HIS A 44 17.39 -7.54 5.51
N VAL A 45 16.63 -8.64 5.60
CA VAL A 45 17.19 -10.01 5.58
C VAL A 45 17.71 -10.37 4.19
N GLN A 46 16.94 -10.09 3.14
CA GLN A 46 17.30 -10.47 1.77
C GLN A 46 18.14 -9.42 1.03
N LYS A 47 18.37 -8.24 1.64
CA LYS A 47 19.04 -7.09 1.01
C LYS A 47 18.42 -6.74 -0.33
N THR A 48 17.09 -6.69 -0.35
CA THR A 48 16.25 -6.43 -1.53
C THR A 48 15.11 -5.49 -1.14
N TYR A 49 14.21 -5.19 -2.07
CA TYR A 49 12.93 -4.55 -1.77
C TYR A 49 11.78 -5.53 -2.05
N SER A 50 10.73 -5.45 -1.25
CA SER A 50 9.56 -6.35 -1.28
C SER A 50 8.26 -5.68 -1.72
N LEU A 51 8.29 -4.36 -1.90
CA LEU A 51 7.17 -3.56 -2.42
C LEU A 51 7.56 -2.98 -3.79
N PRO A 52 6.68 -3.01 -4.79
CA PRO A 52 6.95 -2.38 -6.09
C PRO A 52 7.36 -0.91 -5.93
N ALA A 53 8.42 -0.48 -6.64
CA ALA A 53 8.98 0.87 -6.45
C ALA A 53 7.96 1.99 -6.71
N ALA A 54 7.15 1.86 -7.77
CA ALA A 54 6.09 2.82 -8.08
C ALA A 54 5.03 2.92 -6.97
N ALA A 55 4.70 1.81 -6.32
CA ALA A 55 3.78 1.79 -5.20
C ALA A 55 4.35 2.57 -4.01
N VAL A 56 5.61 2.31 -3.66
CA VAL A 56 6.30 3.03 -2.57
C VAL A 56 6.38 4.54 -2.84
N CYS A 57 6.67 4.95 -4.09
CA CYS A 57 6.70 6.36 -4.48
C CYS A 57 5.38 7.09 -4.18
N LEU A 58 4.26 6.46 -4.53
CA LEU A 58 2.94 7.03 -4.35
C LEU A 58 2.50 6.99 -2.88
N ASN A 59 2.81 5.88 -2.20
CA ASN A 59 2.36 5.63 -0.85
C ASN A 59 2.98 6.61 0.17
N ILE A 60 4.29 6.84 0.11
CA ILE A 60 4.93 7.85 0.99
C ILE A 60 4.35 9.25 0.75
N GLY A 61 3.98 9.57 -0.49
CA GLY A 61 3.31 10.83 -0.83
C GLY A 61 1.94 10.93 -0.16
N TRP A 62 1.14 9.87 -0.23
CA TRP A 62 -0.17 9.80 0.43
C TRP A 62 -0.05 9.95 1.94
N GLU A 63 0.84 9.16 2.56
CA GLU A 63 1.03 9.15 4.01
C GLU A 63 1.63 10.47 4.52
N THR A 64 2.43 11.17 3.70
CA THR A 64 2.87 12.54 4.03
C THR A 64 1.67 13.50 4.08
N LEU A 65 0.78 13.42 3.10
CA LEU A 65 -0.39 14.31 3.03
C LEU A 65 -1.36 14.02 4.18
N THR A 66 -1.72 12.77 4.42
CA THR A 66 -2.66 12.40 5.49
C THR A 66 -2.08 12.60 6.88
N ALA A 67 -0.77 12.35 7.09
CA ALA A 67 -0.17 12.56 8.40
C ALA A 67 0.06 14.05 8.74
N PHE A 68 0.33 14.93 7.78
CA PHE A 68 0.81 16.29 8.08
C PHE A 68 0.08 17.45 7.40
N VAL A 69 -0.61 17.21 6.30
CA VAL A 69 -1.25 18.28 5.50
C VAL A 69 -2.77 18.26 5.67
N PHE A 70 -3.36 17.06 5.70
CA PHE A 70 -4.79 16.80 5.81
C PHE A 70 -5.01 15.80 6.96
N PRO A 71 -4.83 16.24 8.22
CA PRO A 71 -4.90 15.34 9.37
C PRO A 71 -6.33 14.84 9.59
N ASP A 72 -6.43 13.58 9.98
CA ASP A 72 -7.70 12.95 10.35
C ASP A 72 -8.28 13.62 11.60
N PRO A 73 -9.58 13.94 11.63
CA PRO A 73 -10.23 14.52 12.81
C PRO A 73 -10.25 13.57 14.00
N LEU A 74 -10.10 12.25 13.80
CA LEU A 74 -10.03 11.26 14.87
C LEU A 74 -8.57 11.00 15.26
N PRO A 75 -8.18 11.33 16.52
CA PRO A 75 -6.80 11.18 16.96
C PRO A 75 -6.22 9.78 16.77
N LEU A 76 -7.02 8.72 16.92
CA LEU A 76 -6.55 7.35 16.74
C LEU A 76 -6.07 7.09 15.31
N PHE A 77 -6.88 7.44 14.31
CA PHE A 77 -6.54 7.24 12.89
C PHE A 77 -5.39 8.17 12.47
N GLN A 78 -5.35 9.38 13.01
CA GLN A 78 -4.22 10.28 12.82
C GLN A 78 -2.89 9.65 13.27
N TRP A 79 -2.88 8.97 14.43
CA TRP A 79 -1.68 8.26 14.88
C TRP A 79 -1.32 7.05 14.02
N PHE A 80 -2.30 6.37 13.40
CA PHE A 80 -2.03 5.34 12.41
C PHE A 80 -1.34 5.92 11.16
N PHE A 81 -1.81 7.04 10.62
CA PHE A 81 -1.15 7.71 9.48
C PHE A 81 0.29 8.11 9.80
N VAL A 82 0.54 8.67 10.98
CA VAL A 82 1.90 9.00 11.44
C VAL A 82 2.76 7.74 11.58
N ALA A 83 2.22 6.67 12.18
CA ALA A 83 2.95 5.41 12.35
C ALA A 83 3.30 4.77 11.01
N TRP A 84 2.37 4.75 10.07
CA TRP A 84 2.59 4.28 8.71
C TRP A 84 3.67 5.09 8.01
N PHE A 85 3.57 6.42 8.03
CA PHE A 85 4.57 7.30 7.43
C PHE A 85 5.98 6.99 7.94
N LEU A 86 6.14 6.75 9.25
CA LEU A 86 7.44 6.39 9.83
C LEU A 86 7.96 5.03 9.33
N LEU A 87 7.08 4.04 9.17
CA LEU A 87 7.44 2.75 8.58
C LEU A 87 7.82 2.93 7.10
N ASP A 88 7.11 3.78 6.38
CA ASP A 88 7.31 4.04 4.97
C ASP A 88 8.62 4.78 4.70
N VAL A 89 9.03 5.70 5.59
CA VAL A 89 10.38 6.29 5.56
C VAL A 89 11.46 5.20 5.60
N VAL A 90 11.28 4.16 6.41
CA VAL A 90 12.21 3.01 6.48
C VAL A 90 12.14 2.15 5.22
N ILE A 91 10.96 1.96 4.63
CA ILE A 91 10.77 1.23 3.36
C ILE A 91 11.43 1.99 2.21
N VAL A 92 11.20 3.30 2.10
CA VAL A 92 11.81 4.20 1.12
C VAL A 92 13.33 4.14 1.25
N TYR A 93 13.88 4.28 2.46
CA TYR A 93 15.32 4.14 2.69
C TYR A 93 15.87 2.81 2.16
N GLN A 94 15.19 1.70 2.45
CA GLN A 94 15.60 0.38 1.97
C GLN A 94 15.47 0.24 0.44
N LEU A 95 14.46 0.87 -0.16
CA LEU A 95 14.32 0.94 -1.61
C LEU A 95 15.44 1.77 -2.25
N PHE A 96 15.82 2.91 -1.68
CA PHE A 96 16.98 3.69 -2.10
C PHE A 96 18.28 2.87 -2.02
N ARG A 97 18.42 2.05 -0.97
CA ARG A 97 19.64 1.29 -0.68
C ARG A 97 19.77 0.01 -1.50
N PHE A 98 18.68 -0.72 -1.74
CA PHE A 98 18.68 -2.04 -2.37
C PHE A 98 18.11 -2.03 -3.80
N GLY A 99 17.30 -1.02 -4.15
CA GLY A 99 16.62 -0.91 -5.44
C GLY A 99 17.53 -0.93 -6.67
N PRO A 100 18.64 -0.16 -6.71
CA PRO A 100 19.51 -0.12 -7.89
C PRO A 100 20.10 -1.48 -8.27
N GLY A 101 20.49 -2.30 -7.28
CA GLY A 101 21.10 -3.61 -7.51
C GLY A 101 20.13 -4.70 -7.97
N GLU A 102 18.83 -4.41 -7.92
CA GLU A 102 17.76 -5.33 -8.35
C GLU A 102 17.18 -4.93 -9.73
N GLN A 103 17.74 -3.90 -10.39
CA GLN A 103 17.30 -3.49 -11.72
C GLN A 103 17.98 -4.36 -12.80
N PRO A 104 17.22 -4.93 -13.74
CA PRO A 104 17.80 -5.75 -14.82
C PRO A 104 18.55 -4.89 -15.85
N ASP A 105 18.14 -3.65 -16.04
CA ASP A 105 18.74 -2.71 -16.99
C ASP A 105 19.76 -1.80 -16.28
N PRO A 106 21.04 -1.76 -16.73
CA PRO A 106 22.08 -0.94 -16.11
C PRO A 106 21.82 0.57 -16.18
N GLU A 107 21.15 1.06 -17.22
CA GLU A 107 20.79 2.47 -17.31
C GLU A 107 19.70 2.83 -16.29
N VAL A 108 18.72 1.95 -16.10
CA VAL A 108 17.71 2.10 -15.04
C VAL A 108 18.38 2.08 -13.67
N ALA A 109 19.31 1.17 -13.42
CA ALA A 109 20.05 1.10 -12.16
C ALA A 109 20.79 2.42 -11.85
N ARG A 110 21.48 2.99 -12.85
CA ARG A 110 22.23 4.24 -12.71
C ARG A 110 21.34 5.45 -12.43
N ARG A 111 20.13 5.48 -12.99
CA ARG A 111 19.16 6.58 -12.82
C ARG A 111 18.12 6.32 -11.72
N PHE A 112 18.22 5.19 -11.04
CA PHE A 112 17.19 4.69 -10.13
C PHE A 112 16.79 5.71 -9.06
N HIS A 113 17.77 6.37 -8.42
CA HIS A 113 17.50 7.38 -7.39
C HIS A 113 16.78 8.61 -7.94
N ALA A 114 17.08 9.02 -9.17
CA ALA A 114 16.39 10.12 -9.83
C ALA A 114 14.93 9.74 -10.16
N PHE A 115 14.69 8.52 -10.64
CA PHE A 115 13.33 8.01 -10.85
C PHE A 115 12.54 7.89 -9.55
N LEU A 116 13.18 7.46 -8.47
CA LEU A 116 12.55 7.34 -7.16
C LEU A 116 12.20 8.73 -6.59
N ALA A 117 13.13 9.68 -6.61
CA ALA A 117 12.87 11.04 -6.14
C ALA A 117 11.81 11.75 -7.00
N GLY A 118 11.90 11.63 -8.33
CA GLY A 118 10.91 12.18 -9.25
C GLY A 118 9.54 11.54 -9.07
N GLY A 119 9.47 10.22 -8.87
CA GLY A 119 8.23 9.49 -8.60
C GLY A 119 7.56 9.91 -7.29
N ILE A 120 8.34 10.07 -6.21
CA ILE A 120 7.84 10.57 -4.92
C ILE A 120 7.29 11.99 -5.08
N LEU A 121 8.03 12.89 -5.74
CA LEU A 121 7.62 14.27 -5.94
C LEU A 121 6.33 14.36 -6.79
N LEU A 122 6.29 13.66 -7.92
CA LEU A 122 5.11 13.62 -8.78
C LEU A 122 3.91 12.99 -8.06
N GLY A 123 4.14 11.92 -7.30
CA GLY A 123 3.12 11.28 -6.47
C GLY A 123 2.54 12.24 -5.44
N LEU A 124 3.40 12.94 -4.69
CA LEU A 124 3.00 13.90 -3.67
C LEU A 124 2.21 15.08 -4.28
N VAL A 125 2.75 15.71 -5.33
CA VAL A 125 2.10 16.86 -5.99
C VAL A 125 0.79 16.44 -6.65
N GLY A 126 0.76 15.30 -7.34
CA GLY A 126 -0.43 14.80 -8.01
C GLY A 126 -1.55 14.48 -7.03
N GLN A 127 -1.22 13.85 -5.90
CA GLN A 127 -2.21 13.55 -4.86
C GLN A 127 -2.69 14.80 -4.14
N TRP A 128 -1.80 15.75 -3.85
CA TRP A 128 -2.20 17.04 -3.30
C TRP A 128 -3.17 17.76 -4.23
N ALA A 129 -2.86 17.80 -5.53
CA ALA A 129 -3.72 18.42 -6.54
C ALA A 129 -5.08 17.72 -6.64
N PHE A 130 -5.09 16.38 -6.54
CA PHE A 130 -6.33 15.60 -6.51
C PHE A 130 -7.20 15.97 -5.29
N VAL A 131 -6.63 15.95 -4.08
CA VAL A 131 -7.36 16.29 -2.85
C VAL A 131 -7.86 17.74 -2.90
N ALA A 132 -7.04 18.68 -3.40
CA ALA A 132 -7.42 20.08 -3.53
C ALA A 132 -8.60 20.30 -4.51
N GLN A 133 -8.61 19.56 -5.63
CA GLN A 133 -9.66 19.68 -6.66
C GLN A 133 -10.95 18.98 -6.26
N TYR A 134 -10.86 17.73 -5.77
CA TYR A 134 -12.00 16.86 -5.52
C TYR A 134 -12.49 16.88 -4.08
N ARG A 135 -11.79 17.60 -3.19
CA ARG A 135 -12.13 17.74 -1.76
C ARG A 135 -12.30 16.38 -1.07
N ASP A 136 -11.46 15.41 -1.43
CA ASP A 136 -11.37 14.11 -0.77
C ASP A 136 -10.77 14.27 0.64
N ALA A 137 -11.60 14.79 1.55
CA ALA A 137 -11.13 15.37 2.80
C ALA A 137 -10.33 14.36 3.64
N PHE A 138 -10.79 13.10 3.72
CA PHE A 138 -10.15 12.03 4.47
C PHE A 138 -9.07 11.28 3.67
N GLY A 139 -8.83 11.67 2.41
CA GLY A 139 -7.86 11.01 1.54
C GLY A 139 -8.22 9.56 1.18
N PHE A 140 -9.45 9.12 1.43
CA PHE A 140 -9.88 7.74 1.16
C PHE A 140 -9.88 7.44 -0.33
N VAL A 141 -10.46 8.32 -1.16
CA VAL A 141 -10.53 8.07 -2.60
C VAL A 141 -9.13 8.13 -3.22
N ALA A 142 -8.31 9.09 -2.82
CA ALA A 142 -6.92 9.23 -3.26
C ALA A 142 -6.09 8.01 -2.86
N GLY A 143 -6.21 7.54 -1.62
CA GLY A 143 -5.53 6.37 -1.10
C GLY A 143 -5.91 5.10 -1.85
N PHE A 144 -7.20 4.86 -2.06
CA PHE A 144 -7.68 3.71 -2.82
C PHE A 144 -7.30 3.79 -4.30
N PHE A 145 -7.25 4.98 -4.87
CA PHE A 145 -6.81 5.17 -6.25
C PHE A 145 -5.35 4.73 -6.45
N ILE A 146 -4.44 5.16 -5.58
CA ILE A 146 -3.04 4.71 -5.64
C ILE A 146 -2.91 3.22 -5.28
N ASN A 147 -3.81 2.69 -4.45
CA ASN A 147 -3.80 1.30 -4.03
C ASN A 147 -4.18 0.35 -5.19
N VAL A 148 -5.08 0.73 -6.10
CA VAL A 148 -5.31 -0.04 -7.36
C VAL A 148 -4.00 -0.22 -8.12
N LEU A 149 -3.24 0.87 -8.29
CA LEU A 149 -1.95 0.83 -8.97
C LEU A 149 -0.93 0.02 -8.19
N MET A 150 -0.92 0.10 -6.85
CA MET A 150 -0.09 -0.74 -6.00
C MET A 150 -0.40 -2.22 -6.21
N SER A 151 -1.66 -2.64 -6.07
CA SER A 151 -2.12 -4.02 -6.25
C SER A 151 -1.79 -4.57 -7.63
N ALA A 152 -2.01 -3.79 -8.70
CA ALA A 152 -1.59 -4.16 -10.04
C ALA A 152 -0.06 -4.33 -10.12
N SER A 153 0.69 -3.40 -9.54
CA SER A 153 2.16 -3.43 -9.55
C SER A 153 2.74 -4.66 -8.84
N PHE A 154 2.09 -5.15 -7.78
CA PHE A 154 2.49 -6.38 -7.09
C PHE A 154 2.41 -7.62 -7.99
N ILE A 155 1.44 -7.68 -8.90
CA ILE A 155 1.32 -8.78 -9.87
C ILE A 155 2.50 -8.75 -10.86
N PHE A 156 2.81 -7.58 -11.43
CA PHE A 156 3.96 -7.45 -12.32
C PHE A 156 5.28 -7.72 -11.58
N PHE A 157 5.37 -7.28 -10.32
CA PHE A 157 6.50 -7.53 -9.45
C PHE A 157 6.72 -9.02 -9.20
N TYR A 158 5.64 -9.79 -8.99
CA TYR A 158 5.71 -11.25 -8.94
C TYR A 158 6.30 -11.82 -10.22
N PHE A 159 5.75 -11.47 -11.39
CA PHE A 159 6.22 -12.07 -12.65
C PHE A 159 7.66 -11.71 -13.00
N ALA A 160 8.09 -10.49 -12.68
CA ALA A 160 9.48 -10.06 -12.83
C ALA A 160 10.47 -10.86 -11.97
N ARG A 161 9.99 -11.42 -10.84
CA ARG A 161 10.83 -12.10 -9.84
C ARG A 161 10.48 -13.56 -9.60
N ARG A 162 9.55 -14.13 -10.38
CA ARG A 162 8.98 -15.47 -10.17
C ARG A 162 10.00 -16.62 -10.16
N HIS A 163 11.20 -16.39 -10.70
CA HIS A 163 12.27 -17.38 -10.78
C HIS A 163 13.14 -17.42 -9.51
N THR A 164 13.29 -16.28 -8.81
CA THR A 164 14.12 -16.17 -7.61
C THR A 164 13.31 -16.00 -6.34
N LEU A 165 12.05 -15.53 -6.48
CA LEU A 165 11.13 -15.18 -5.40
C LEU A 165 11.70 -14.15 -4.39
N ARG A 166 12.76 -13.43 -4.78
CA ARG A 166 13.41 -12.43 -3.92
C ARG A 166 12.45 -11.28 -3.63
N GLY A 167 12.27 -10.98 -2.35
CA GLY A 167 11.35 -9.95 -1.86
C GLY A 167 9.86 -10.33 -1.97
N ILE A 168 9.51 -11.54 -2.41
CA ILE A 168 8.12 -12.00 -2.45
C ILE A 168 7.75 -12.67 -1.13
N SER A 169 6.61 -12.31 -0.56
CA SER A 169 6.12 -12.84 0.72
C SER A 169 4.63 -13.04 0.72
N ALA A 170 4.18 -14.28 1.00
CA ALA A 170 2.77 -14.57 1.21
C ALA A 170 2.20 -13.81 2.42
N GLY A 171 2.99 -13.63 3.48
CA GLY A 171 2.56 -12.85 4.65
C GLY A 171 2.27 -11.40 4.30
N ILE A 172 3.12 -10.75 3.50
CA ILE A 172 2.88 -9.38 3.02
C ILE A 172 1.62 -9.34 2.14
N ALA A 173 1.46 -10.31 1.23
CA ALA A 173 0.30 -10.39 0.33
C ALA A 173 -1.04 -10.52 1.09
N TRP A 174 -1.11 -11.41 2.08
CA TRP A 174 -2.32 -11.58 2.88
C TRP A 174 -2.61 -10.36 3.75
N THR A 175 -1.61 -9.85 4.45
CA THR A 175 -1.80 -8.74 5.40
C THR A 175 -2.17 -7.44 4.69
N LYS A 176 -1.56 -7.12 3.53
CA LYS A 176 -1.98 -5.94 2.75
C LYS A 176 -3.40 -6.07 2.19
N MET A 177 -3.79 -7.28 1.75
CA MET A 177 -5.12 -7.52 1.21
C MET A 177 -6.16 -7.35 2.31
N LEU A 178 -5.98 -8.01 3.45
CA LEU A 178 -6.86 -7.87 4.60
C LEU A 178 -6.90 -6.42 5.12
N GLY A 179 -5.74 -5.75 5.16
CA GLY A 179 -5.65 -4.34 5.50
C GLY A 179 -6.53 -3.47 4.61
N THR A 180 -6.47 -3.66 3.30
CA THR A 180 -7.28 -2.90 2.34
C THR A 180 -8.76 -3.27 2.39
N MET A 181 -9.09 -4.55 2.57
CA MET A 181 -10.49 -4.97 2.68
C MET A 181 -11.17 -4.38 3.92
N CYS A 182 -10.46 -4.36 5.04
CA CYS A 182 -10.96 -3.82 6.30
C CYS A 182 -11.05 -2.28 6.29
N THR A 183 -10.02 -1.57 5.85
CA THR A 183 -10.06 -0.10 5.70
C THR A 183 -11.05 0.34 4.62
N GLY A 184 -11.25 -0.47 3.58
CA GLY A 184 -12.24 -0.20 2.54
C GLY A 184 -13.67 -0.39 3.03
N TYR A 185 -13.90 -1.37 3.92
CA TYR A 185 -15.18 -1.54 4.60
C TYR A 185 -15.50 -0.30 5.45
N GLU A 186 -14.54 0.21 6.21
CA GLU A 186 -14.70 1.47 6.95
C GLU A 186 -15.05 2.65 6.04
N ALA A 187 -14.21 2.91 5.03
CA ALA A 187 -14.38 4.02 4.11
C ALA A 187 -15.71 3.93 3.33
N TYR A 188 -16.18 2.72 2.99
CA TYR A 188 -17.48 2.51 2.35
C TYR A 188 -18.65 3.09 3.17
N PHE A 189 -18.62 2.93 4.50
CA PHE A 189 -19.66 3.51 5.36
C PHE A 189 -19.41 4.99 5.61
N LEU A 190 -18.18 5.37 5.95
CA LEU A 190 -17.84 6.75 6.29
C LEU A 190 -18.07 7.73 5.12
N LEU A 191 -17.71 7.36 3.89
CA LEU A 191 -17.93 8.22 2.71
C LEU A 191 -19.42 8.51 2.46
N ARG A 192 -20.32 7.60 2.82
CA ARG A 192 -21.77 7.80 2.67
C ARG A 192 -22.35 8.78 3.70
N VAL A 193 -21.64 9.00 4.81
CA VAL A 193 -22.05 9.91 5.88
C VAL A 193 -21.36 11.26 5.74
N ILE A 194 -20.08 11.26 5.36
CA ILE A 194 -19.22 12.45 5.36
C ILE A 194 -19.52 13.40 4.21
N ASP A 195 -19.96 12.90 3.05
CA ASP A 195 -20.32 13.74 1.92
C ASP A 195 -21.79 13.55 1.52
N PRO A 196 -22.71 14.36 2.09
CA PRO A 196 -24.12 14.35 1.71
C PRO A 196 -24.36 14.67 0.24
N SER A 197 -23.43 15.36 -0.44
CA SER A 197 -23.57 15.72 -1.86
C SER A 197 -23.47 14.50 -2.78
N LEU A 198 -22.81 13.43 -2.32
CA LEU A 198 -22.79 12.16 -3.02
C LEU A 198 -24.15 11.44 -2.96
N GLN A 199 -25.08 11.86 -2.08
CA GLN A 199 -26.38 11.20 -1.87
C GLN A 199 -26.21 9.69 -1.64
N GLY A 200 -25.13 9.30 -0.96
CA GLY A 200 -24.75 7.90 -0.73
C GLY A 200 -24.24 7.15 -1.96
N ARG A 201 -24.07 7.80 -3.12
CA ARG A 201 -23.54 7.20 -4.35
C ARG A 201 -22.02 7.31 -4.36
N ILE A 202 -21.37 6.19 -4.03
CA ILE A 202 -19.91 6.07 -3.96
C ILE A 202 -19.37 5.09 -5.01
N ALA A 203 -20.03 5.02 -6.18
CA ALA A 203 -19.77 4.01 -7.22
C ALA A 203 -18.31 3.96 -7.68
N PHE A 204 -17.63 5.11 -7.75
CA PHE A 204 -16.20 5.14 -8.08
C PHE A 204 -15.36 4.48 -6.99
N PHE A 205 -15.62 4.77 -5.71
CA PHE A 205 -14.94 4.10 -4.60
C PHE A 205 -15.24 2.60 -4.57
N GLU A 206 -16.49 2.19 -4.80
CA GLU A 206 -16.87 0.78 -4.91
C GLU A 206 -16.09 0.06 -6.02
N PHE A 207 -15.95 0.71 -7.18
CA PHE A 207 -15.11 0.21 -8.26
C PHE A 207 -13.65 0.04 -7.82
N LEU A 208 -13.05 1.05 -7.19
CA LEU A 208 -11.66 0.98 -6.71
C LEU A 208 -11.50 -0.17 -5.71
N TRP A 209 -12.40 -0.28 -4.75
CA TRP A 209 -12.33 -1.29 -3.69
C TRP A 209 -12.46 -2.72 -4.24
N VAL A 210 -13.43 -2.95 -5.13
CA VAL A 210 -13.60 -4.25 -5.80
C VAL A 210 -12.41 -4.56 -6.71
N ALA A 211 -11.90 -3.58 -7.46
CA ALA A 211 -10.73 -3.77 -8.32
C ALA A 211 -9.50 -4.20 -7.49
N ILE A 212 -9.25 -3.53 -6.35
CA ILE A 212 -8.16 -3.92 -5.45
C ILE A 212 -8.39 -5.33 -4.92
N ALA A 213 -9.60 -5.66 -4.47
CA ALA A 213 -9.93 -6.99 -3.96
C ALA A 213 -9.59 -8.10 -4.97
N LEU A 214 -9.97 -7.91 -6.24
CA LEU A 214 -9.71 -8.85 -7.32
C LEU A 214 -8.22 -8.98 -7.63
N LEU A 215 -7.50 -7.86 -7.72
CA LEU A 215 -6.06 -7.83 -7.97
C LEU A 215 -5.27 -8.49 -6.83
N ASP A 216 -5.67 -8.21 -5.59
CA ASP A 216 -5.03 -8.76 -4.40
C ASP A 216 -5.31 -10.24 -4.22
N LEU A 217 -6.54 -10.68 -4.47
CA LEU A 217 -6.87 -12.10 -4.46
C LEU A 217 -6.04 -12.86 -5.50
N TYR A 218 -5.88 -12.28 -6.70
CA TYR A 218 -5.03 -12.87 -7.73
C TYR A 218 -3.56 -12.90 -7.31
N TYR A 219 -3.02 -11.80 -6.76
CA TYR A 219 -1.65 -11.77 -6.25
C TYR A 219 -1.42 -12.78 -5.11
N VAL A 220 -2.36 -12.87 -4.15
CA VAL A 220 -2.35 -13.88 -3.08
C VAL A 220 -2.33 -15.29 -3.66
N TYR A 221 -3.17 -15.57 -4.66
CA TYR A 221 -3.14 -16.84 -5.38
C TYR A 221 -1.75 -17.11 -6.00
N LEU A 222 -1.15 -16.14 -6.69
CA LEU A 222 0.16 -16.30 -7.32
C LEU A 222 1.27 -16.65 -6.32
N VAL A 223 1.25 -16.02 -5.14
CA VAL A 223 2.28 -16.23 -4.11
C VAL A 223 2.04 -17.46 -3.21
N THR A 224 0.81 -17.99 -3.17
CA THR A 224 0.46 -19.15 -2.33
C THR A 224 0.32 -20.46 -3.11
N ALA A 225 -0.15 -20.42 -4.36
CA ALA A 225 -0.47 -21.60 -5.15
C ALA A 225 0.75 -22.31 -5.76
N ARG A 226 1.99 -21.90 -5.45
CA ARG A 226 3.21 -22.61 -5.88
C ARG A 226 3.83 -23.43 -4.74
N PRO A 227 3.72 -24.77 -4.79
CA PRO A 227 4.62 -25.67 -4.05
C PRO A 227 5.99 -25.65 -4.74
N GLY A 228 7.08 -25.26 -4.06
CA GLY A 228 8.41 -25.37 -4.69
C GLY A 228 9.61 -24.60 -4.15
N ALA A 229 9.66 -24.20 -2.87
CA ALA A 229 10.92 -23.74 -2.24
C ALA A 229 11.46 -24.78 -1.24
N GLY A 230 11.32 -26.07 -1.58
CA GLY A 230 11.62 -27.18 -0.68
C GLY A 230 11.98 -28.46 -1.42
N THR A 231 12.93 -28.41 -2.34
CA THR A 231 13.76 -29.57 -2.68
C THR A 231 15.12 -29.05 -3.15
N PRO A 232 16.20 -29.21 -2.37
CA PRO A 232 17.54 -29.01 -2.90
C PRO A 232 17.70 -29.99 -4.06
N ALA A 233 18.06 -29.51 -5.25
CA ALA A 233 18.53 -30.38 -6.31
C ALA A 233 19.72 -31.16 -5.75
N SER A 234 19.53 -32.45 -5.46
CA SER A 234 20.60 -33.34 -5.06
C SER A 234 21.65 -33.30 -6.17
N ALA A 235 22.88 -32.95 -5.79
CA ALA A 235 24.02 -32.99 -6.68
C ALA A 235 24.08 -34.34 -7.40
N ALA A 236 24.14 -34.31 -8.72
CA ALA A 236 24.44 -35.49 -9.52
C ALA A 236 25.85 -35.99 -9.12
N PRO A 237 26.09 -37.32 -9.05
CA PRO A 237 27.43 -37.83 -8.76
C PRO A 237 28.34 -37.51 -9.95
N GLU A 238 29.46 -36.83 -9.70
CA GLU A 238 30.59 -36.78 -10.62
C GLU A 238 31.04 -38.22 -10.89
N ALA A 239 30.80 -38.67 -12.12
CA ALA A 239 31.42 -39.87 -12.66
C ALA A 239 32.92 -39.61 -12.75
N ARG A 240 33.68 -40.18 -11.80
CA ARG A 240 35.13 -40.29 -11.92
C ARG A 240 35.44 -41.17 -13.13
N SER A 241 36.08 -40.56 -14.13
CA SER A 241 36.74 -41.25 -15.23
C SER A 241 38.25 -41.19 -15.01
N ALA A 242 38.88 -42.36 -15.18
CA ALA A 242 40.31 -42.67 -15.21
C ALA A 242 41.12 -42.48 -13.91
#